data_AF-A0AAN5DFM5-F1
#
_entry.id   AF-A0AAN5DFM5-F1
#
_cell.length_a   1.000
_cell.length_b   1.000
_cell.length_c   1.000
_cell.angle_alpha   90.00
_cell.angle_beta   90.00
_cell.angle_gamma   90.00
#
_symmetry.space_group_name_H-M   'P 1'
#
loop_
_entity.id
_entity.type
_entity.pdbx_description
1 polymer ?
#
loop_
_entity_poly.entity_id
_entity_poly.type
_entity_poly.pdbx_seq_one_letter_code
_entity_poly.pdbx_strand_id
1 'polypeptide(L)'
;PEMPVACLVCGKHTFVTHMGLNICRACMVFYRRTYGIRETLLCLLENCTRADQKNRFFACRKCRFDRIEDVLSNARGDDDIYYSSLIARSSENLMLCQNSLIEKIRFNLCLVSANRYIGEFKLRGINVTAADAIGTRYPLYPCTYKFMDEATKILIPCLFKFSETVFPGFRELAHDEKWLLIRNYETMFNFIDAELRILRTFGKASDKLIPTYTTFITLDGLADFFPECPDQRNVATAVKTLRDFLLENIGRLKKQILLVDPTEEEFHAMIG
;
A
#
# COMPACT_ATOMS: atom_id res chain seq x y z
N PRO A 1 34.51 -8.91 12.66
CA PRO A 1 34.63 -7.43 12.82
C PRO A 1 33.96 -6.72 11.64
N GLU A 2 32.88 -6.00 11.89
CA GLU A 2 32.17 -5.25 10.84
C GLU A 2 33.05 -4.10 10.32
N MET A 3 33.21 -4.02 9.00
CA MET A 3 33.96 -2.93 8.37
C MET A 3 33.12 -1.64 8.38
N PRO A 4 33.70 -0.49 8.78
CA PRO A 4 32.97 0.77 8.78
C PRO A 4 32.63 1.20 7.34
N VAL A 5 31.38 1.63 7.14
CA VAL A 5 30.89 2.15 5.85
C VAL A 5 30.81 3.67 5.88
N ALA A 6 31.01 4.31 4.73
CA ALA A 6 30.92 5.76 4.62
C ALA A 6 29.46 6.23 4.47
N CYS A 7 29.09 7.28 5.20
CA CYS A 7 27.77 7.87 5.08
C CYS A 7 27.54 8.49 3.68
N LEU A 8 26.46 8.11 3.00
CA LEU A 8 26.06 8.63 1.67
C LEU A 8 25.72 10.13 1.68
N VAL A 9 25.39 10.65 2.86
CA VAL A 9 25.09 12.06 3.07
C VAL A 9 26.37 12.81 3.35
N CYS A 10 27.03 12.58 4.49
CA CYS A 10 28.15 13.41 4.98
C CYS A 10 29.53 12.74 4.91
N GLY A 11 29.65 11.57 4.30
CA GLY A 11 30.93 10.85 4.15
C GLY A 11 31.54 10.27 5.43
N LYS A 12 31.06 10.62 6.63
CA LYS A 12 31.61 10.10 7.89
C LYS A 12 31.42 8.60 8.02
N HIS A 13 32.41 7.93 8.59
CA HIS A 13 32.36 6.50 8.89
C HIS A 13 31.27 6.19 9.92
N THR A 14 30.52 5.13 9.67
CA THR A 14 29.50 4.58 10.56
C THR A 14 29.57 3.06 10.52
N PHE A 15 29.34 2.43 11.67
CA PHE A 15 29.19 0.97 11.76
C PHE A 15 27.73 0.55 11.62
N VAL A 16 26.81 1.53 11.70
CA VAL A 16 25.37 1.29 11.70
C VAL A 16 24.73 2.03 10.54
N THR A 17 23.89 1.33 9.79
CA THR A 17 23.04 1.86 8.73
C THR A 17 21.70 2.34 9.31
N HIS A 18 21.11 3.36 8.71
CA HIS A 18 19.83 3.91 9.12
C HIS A 18 18.95 4.11 7.89
N MET A 19 17.65 3.82 8.02
CA MET A 19 16.68 3.89 6.90
C MET A 19 17.04 2.94 5.75
N GLY A 20 17.63 1.77 6.04
CA GLY A 20 18.06 0.80 5.02
C GLY A 20 19.24 1.27 4.17
N LEU A 21 19.84 2.42 4.50
CA LEU A 21 20.92 3.05 3.73
C LEU A 21 22.14 3.32 4.61
N ASN A 22 23.29 3.49 3.96
CA ASN A 22 24.53 3.92 4.61
C ASN A 22 24.42 5.40 5.04
N ILE A 23 23.57 5.68 6.04
CA ILE A 23 23.35 7.02 6.62
C ILE A 23 23.77 6.97 8.09
N CYS A 24 24.64 7.87 8.53
CA CYS A 24 25.08 7.92 9.92
C CYS A 24 23.98 8.45 10.85
N ARG A 25 24.05 8.08 12.13
CA ARG A 25 23.09 8.50 13.18
C ARG A 25 22.85 10.01 13.19
N ALA A 26 23.90 10.81 13.02
CA ALA A 26 23.81 12.26 13.05
C ALA A 26 22.98 12.82 11.88
N CYS A 27 23.10 12.27 10.67
CA CYS A 27 22.30 12.67 9.53
C CYS A 27 20.84 12.23 9.66
N MET A 28 20.60 11.02 10.18
CA MET A 28 19.24 10.54 10.43
C MET A 28 18.52 11.39 11.49
N VAL A 29 19.18 11.69 12.61
CA VAL A 29 18.60 12.56 13.66
C VAL A 29 18.36 13.98 13.13
N PHE A 30 19.29 14.52 12.35
CA PHE A 30 19.12 15.82 11.69
C PHE A 30 17.87 15.82 10.80
N TYR A 31 17.72 14.79 9.94
CA TYR A 31 16.57 14.66 9.05
C TYR A 31 15.25 14.68 9.81
N ARG A 32 15.11 13.81 10.83
CA ARG A 32 13.88 13.70 11.63
C ARG A 32 13.49 15.01 12.31
N ARG A 33 14.48 15.78 12.81
CA ARG A 33 14.23 17.07 13.46
C ARG A 33 13.88 18.19 12.48
N THR A 34 14.33 18.05 11.24
CA THR A 34 14.27 19.12 10.24
C THR A 34 13.11 18.93 9.27
N TYR A 35 12.59 17.71 9.15
CA TYR A 35 11.52 17.34 8.21
C TYR A 35 10.25 18.21 8.33
N GLY A 36 9.83 18.53 9.56
CA GLY A 36 8.67 19.37 9.83
C GLY A 36 8.87 20.87 9.61
N ILE A 37 10.12 21.33 9.44
CA ILE A 37 10.47 22.74 9.21
C ILE A 37 11.17 22.95 7.87
N ARG A 38 11.10 21.97 6.96
CA ARG A 38 11.83 21.95 5.69
C ARG A 38 11.55 23.18 4.82
N GLU A 39 10.34 23.72 4.87
CA GLU A 39 9.90 24.87 4.08
C GLU A 39 10.47 26.19 4.61
N THR A 40 10.89 26.22 5.88
CA THR A 40 11.56 27.38 6.49
C THR A 40 13.09 27.36 6.30
N LEU A 41 13.63 26.26 5.78
CA LEU A 41 15.06 26.14 5.54
C LEU A 41 15.44 26.93 4.28
N LEU A 42 16.13 28.04 4.46
CA LEU A 42 16.67 28.83 3.36
C LEU A 42 18.15 28.50 3.17
N CYS A 43 18.54 28.35 1.91
CA CYS A 43 19.95 28.33 1.51
C CYS A 43 20.37 29.77 1.19
N LEU A 44 21.29 30.34 1.97
CA LEU A 44 21.68 31.76 1.85
C LEU A 44 22.65 32.06 0.70
N LEU A 45 23.13 31.03 -0.01
CA LEU A 45 24.19 31.16 -1.03
C LEU A 45 23.81 30.42 -2.32
N GLU A 46 22.51 30.42 -2.70
CA GLU A 46 21.93 29.82 -3.93
C GLU A 46 22.89 28.84 -4.66
N ASN A 47 22.84 27.54 -4.30
CA ASN A 47 23.74 26.47 -4.74
C ASN A 47 25.06 26.27 -3.97
N CYS A 48 25.04 26.22 -2.63
CA CYS A 48 26.18 25.71 -1.84
C CYS A 48 26.66 24.31 -2.26
N THR A 49 25.83 23.53 -2.97
CA THR A 49 26.07 22.13 -3.35
C THR A 49 27.31 21.93 -4.20
N ARG A 50 27.79 22.94 -4.95
CA ARG A 50 29.01 22.80 -5.78
C ARG A 50 30.33 22.96 -5.01
N ALA A 51 30.33 23.64 -3.87
CA ALA A 51 31.55 23.87 -3.09
C ALA A 51 31.93 22.68 -2.20
N ASP A 52 30.93 21.97 -1.65
CA ASP A 52 31.13 20.99 -0.58
C ASP A 52 31.11 19.52 -1.03
N GLN A 53 30.82 19.22 -2.30
CA GLN A 53 30.86 17.83 -2.82
C GLN A 53 32.25 17.19 -2.68
N LYS A 54 33.33 17.97 -2.76
CA LYS A 54 34.70 17.48 -2.57
C LYS A 54 35.04 17.15 -1.11
N ASN A 55 34.49 17.88 -0.13
CA ASN A 55 34.80 17.69 1.29
C ASN A 55 33.71 16.97 2.10
N ARG A 56 32.56 16.64 1.48
CA ARG A 56 31.42 15.92 2.09
C ARG A 56 30.94 16.52 3.43
N PHE A 57 31.20 17.80 3.65
CA PHE A 57 30.85 18.54 4.86
C PHE A 57 29.75 19.54 4.51
N PHE A 58 28.58 19.47 5.15
CA PHE A 58 27.47 20.38 4.86
C PHE A 58 27.34 21.41 5.97
N ALA A 59 27.82 22.63 5.73
CA ALA A 59 27.58 23.76 6.65
C ALA A 59 26.12 24.25 6.57
N CYS A 60 25.50 24.12 5.39
CA CYS A 60 24.13 24.56 5.15
C CYS A 60 23.10 23.48 5.54
N ARG A 61 22.13 23.85 6.41
CA ARG A 61 21.04 22.95 6.85
C ARG A 61 20.11 22.57 5.69
N LYS A 62 19.77 23.51 4.80
CA LYS A 62 18.95 23.24 3.61
C LYS A 62 19.63 22.24 2.68
N CYS A 63 20.89 22.49 2.30
CA CYS A 63 21.61 21.58 1.40
C CYS A 63 21.86 20.21 2.01
N ARG A 64 22.07 20.12 3.34
CA ARG A 64 22.16 18.83 4.02
C ARG A 64 20.84 18.07 3.96
N PHE A 65 19.72 18.77 4.14
CA PHE A 65 18.39 18.20 4.05
C PHE A 65 18.10 17.71 2.62
N ASP A 66 18.35 18.54 1.61
CA ASP A 66 18.16 18.21 0.20
C ASP A 66 19.00 17.00 -0.22
N ARG A 67 20.25 16.93 0.25
CA ARG A 67 21.10 15.76 -0.02
C ARG A 67 20.54 14.47 0.60
N ILE A 68 19.88 14.56 1.75
CA ILE A 68 19.24 13.40 2.38
C ILE A 68 18.03 12.98 1.54
N GLU A 69 17.21 13.92 1.09
CA GLU A 69 16.10 13.67 0.16
C GLU A 69 16.59 13.03 -1.14
N ASP A 70 17.66 13.54 -1.75
CA ASP A 70 18.27 12.96 -2.95
C ASP A 70 18.74 11.51 -2.72
N VAL A 71 19.38 11.24 -1.57
CA VAL A 71 19.83 9.88 -1.25
C VAL A 71 18.65 8.95 -1.02
N LEU A 72 17.56 9.45 -0.43
CA LEU A 72 16.33 8.67 -0.20
C LEU A 72 15.54 8.46 -1.50
N SER A 73 15.46 9.45 -2.39
CA SER A 73 14.76 9.34 -3.66
C SER A 73 15.50 8.41 -4.61
N ASN A 74 16.82 8.51 -4.73
CA ASN A 74 17.62 7.59 -5.54
C ASN A 74 17.63 6.14 -5.02
N ALA A 75 17.28 5.93 -3.75
CA ALA A 75 17.17 4.60 -3.16
C ALA A 75 15.77 3.97 -3.33
N ARG A 76 14.76 4.78 -3.63
CA ARG A 76 13.38 4.36 -3.87
C ARG A 76 13.21 4.27 -5.38
N GLY A 77 13.11 3.06 -5.94
CA GLY A 77 12.65 2.92 -7.32
C GLY A 77 11.32 3.66 -7.52
N ASP A 78 11.07 4.14 -8.74
CA ASP A 78 10.04 5.15 -9.09
C ASP A 78 8.60 4.85 -8.60
N ASP A 79 8.27 3.64 -8.15
CA ASP A 79 6.90 3.24 -7.79
C ASP A 79 6.52 3.48 -6.30
N ASP A 80 7.47 3.70 -5.39
CA ASP A 80 7.22 3.69 -3.92
C ASP A 80 6.97 5.09 -3.27
N ILE A 81 7.11 6.18 -4.04
CA ILE A 81 6.96 7.56 -3.52
C ILE A 81 5.49 7.92 -3.25
N TYR A 82 4.55 7.20 -3.87
CA TYR A 82 3.13 7.53 -3.84
C TYR A 82 2.47 7.23 -2.48
N TYR A 83 2.71 6.05 -1.91
CA TYR A 83 2.04 5.60 -0.67
C TYR A 83 2.53 6.32 0.59
N SER A 84 3.84 6.57 0.70
CA SER A 84 4.42 7.21 1.88
C SER A 84 4.13 8.72 1.94
N SER A 85 4.03 9.37 0.77
CA SER A 85 3.62 10.77 0.67
C SER A 85 2.14 10.98 0.98
N LEU A 86 1.26 10.03 0.67
CA LEU A 86 -0.17 10.10 1.02
C LEU A 86 -0.44 10.05 2.53
N ILE A 87 0.29 9.20 3.27
CA ILE A 87 0.15 9.09 4.74
C ILE A 87 0.74 10.33 5.43
N ALA A 88 1.88 10.85 4.94
CA ALA A 88 2.51 12.05 5.47
C ALA A 88 1.75 13.35 5.13
N ARG A 89 1.00 13.39 4.03
CA ARG A 89 0.18 14.55 3.60
C ARG A 89 -1.22 14.59 4.22
N SER A 90 -1.54 13.65 5.12
CA SER A 90 -2.86 13.51 5.74
C SER A 90 -3.35 14.72 6.55
N SER A 91 -2.47 15.67 6.92
CA SER A 91 -2.86 16.87 7.69
C SER A 91 -2.92 18.18 6.90
N GLU A 92 -2.28 18.28 5.72
CA GLU A 92 -2.19 19.55 4.96
C GLU A 92 -2.96 19.54 3.62
N ASN A 93 -3.24 18.36 3.04
CA ASN A 93 -3.88 18.26 1.73
C ASN A 93 -5.42 18.15 1.74
N LEU A 94 -6.07 18.14 2.92
CA LEU A 94 -7.53 18.03 3.00
C LEU A 94 -8.27 19.21 2.32
N MET A 95 -7.58 20.32 2.07
CA MET A 95 -8.13 21.54 1.46
C MET A 95 -7.97 21.61 -0.06
N LEU A 96 -7.06 20.85 -0.68
CA LEU A 96 -6.76 20.95 -2.13
C LEU A 96 -7.30 19.79 -2.98
N CYS A 97 -7.71 18.68 -2.37
CA CYS A 97 -8.26 17.51 -3.08
C CYS A 97 -9.75 17.68 -3.49
N GLN A 98 -10.30 18.90 -3.41
CA GLN A 98 -11.74 19.10 -3.54
C GLN A 98 -12.30 19.02 -4.96
N ASN A 99 -11.46 19.08 -6.01
CA ASN A 99 -11.96 19.38 -7.36
C ASN A 99 -12.18 18.17 -8.29
N SER A 100 -11.59 17.00 -8.02
CA SER A 100 -11.76 15.80 -8.87
C SER A 100 -12.35 14.64 -8.06
N LEU A 101 -13.41 14.02 -8.60
CA LEU A 101 -14.00 12.80 -8.02
C LEU A 101 -12.99 11.65 -8.00
N ILE A 102 -12.19 11.50 -9.07
CA ILE A 102 -11.13 10.50 -9.17
C ILE A 102 -10.09 10.67 -8.07
N GLU A 103 -9.69 11.91 -7.77
CA GLU A 103 -8.74 12.19 -6.69
C GLU A 103 -9.31 11.81 -5.31
N LYS A 104 -10.61 12.06 -5.09
CA LYS A 104 -11.30 11.62 -3.87
C LYS A 104 -11.36 10.10 -3.78
N ILE A 105 -11.69 9.41 -4.87
CA ILE A 105 -11.70 7.95 -4.93
C ILE A 105 -10.31 7.42 -4.58
N ARG A 106 -9.30 7.91 -5.29
CA ARG A 106 -7.90 7.52 -5.12
C ARG A 106 -7.42 7.68 -3.67
N PHE A 107 -7.62 8.85 -3.08
CA PHE A 107 -7.23 9.11 -1.69
C PHE A 107 -7.95 8.17 -0.71
N ASN A 108 -9.26 8.01 -0.85
CA ASN A 108 -10.03 7.15 0.06
C ASN A 108 -9.74 5.66 -0.16
N LEU A 109 -9.43 5.23 -1.39
CA LEU A 109 -9.02 3.85 -1.67
C LEU A 109 -7.68 3.53 -1.01
N CYS A 110 -6.73 4.48 -1.00
CA CYS A 110 -5.48 4.33 -0.25
C CYS A 110 -5.74 4.17 1.27
N LEU A 111 -6.73 4.89 1.83
CA LEU A 111 -7.13 4.71 3.22
C LEU A 111 -7.77 3.34 3.47
N VAL A 112 -8.64 2.86 2.57
CA VAL A 112 -9.19 1.48 2.65
C VAL A 112 -8.06 0.47 2.64
N SER A 113 -7.12 0.63 1.71
CA SER A 113 -5.96 -0.25 1.56
C SER A 113 -5.12 -0.30 2.83
N ALA A 114 -4.76 0.85 3.39
CA ALA A 114 -3.98 0.95 4.60
C ALA A 114 -4.69 0.34 5.82
N ASN A 115 -6.00 0.57 5.97
CA ASN A 115 -6.77 0.01 7.08
C ASN A 115 -6.89 -1.51 6.99
N ARG A 116 -7.20 -2.05 5.80
CA ARG A 116 -7.23 -3.49 5.56
C ARG A 116 -5.88 -4.12 5.85
N TYR A 117 -4.84 -3.53 5.29
CA TYR A 117 -3.46 -3.94 5.50
C TYR A 117 -3.13 -4.06 6.99
N ILE A 118 -3.28 -2.98 7.77
CA ILE A 118 -2.99 -2.96 9.21
C ILE A 118 -3.87 -3.97 9.97
N GLY A 119 -5.17 -4.02 9.65
CA GLY A 119 -6.12 -4.90 10.30
C GLY A 119 -5.80 -6.38 10.11
N GLU A 120 -5.49 -6.78 8.87
CA GLU A 120 -5.17 -8.17 8.53
C GLU A 120 -3.84 -8.63 9.16
N PHE A 121 -2.83 -7.76 9.22
CA PHE A 121 -1.60 -8.08 9.94
C PHE A 121 -1.85 -8.27 11.43
N LYS A 122 -2.70 -7.43 12.03
CA LYS A 122 -3.11 -7.58 13.42
C LYS A 122 -3.85 -8.90 13.66
N LEU A 123 -4.70 -9.35 12.73
CA LEU A 123 -5.35 -10.67 12.81
C LEU A 123 -4.34 -11.82 12.88
N ARG A 124 -3.16 -11.65 12.26
CA ARG A 124 -2.08 -12.63 12.29
C ARG A 124 -1.16 -12.50 13.51
N GLY A 125 -1.41 -11.53 14.39
CA GLY A 125 -0.50 -11.20 15.49
C GLY A 125 0.84 -10.63 15.03
N ILE A 126 0.91 -10.13 13.79
CA ILE A 126 2.12 -9.52 13.24
C ILE A 126 2.06 -8.01 13.52
N ASN A 127 3.03 -7.51 14.28
CA ASN A 127 3.18 -6.07 14.52
C ASN A 127 3.89 -5.43 13.32
N VAL A 128 3.14 -4.68 12.51
CA VAL A 128 3.69 -3.87 11.41
C VAL A 128 4.45 -2.69 12.00
N THR A 129 5.75 -2.60 11.75
CA THR A 129 6.52 -1.40 12.05
C THR A 129 6.44 -0.42 10.88
N ALA A 130 6.77 0.85 11.14
CA ALA A 130 6.83 1.87 10.09
C ALA A 130 7.86 1.54 8.97
N ALA A 131 8.85 0.70 9.25
CA ALA A 131 9.81 0.23 8.25
C ALA A 131 9.19 -0.82 7.31
N ASP A 132 8.26 -1.61 7.84
CA ASP A 132 7.64 -2.69 7.08
C ASP A 132 6.57 -2.12 6.13
N ALA A 133 5.85 -1.06 6.53
CA ALA A 133 4.83 -0.39 5.71
C ALA A 133 5.34 0.21 4.38
N ILE A 134 6.65 0.21 4.16
CA ILE A 134 7.32 0.78 2.98
C ILE A 134 7.59 -0.31 1.92
N GLY A 135 7.52 -1.60 2.26
CA GLY A 135 7.74 -2.69 1.31
C GLY A 135 6.47 -3.48 1.00
N THR A 136 6.19 -3.76 -0.27
CA THR A 136 5.15 -4.73 -0.68
C THR A 136 5.59 -6.20 -0.48
N ARG A 137 6.77 -6.43 0.11
CA ARG A 137 7.41 -7.76 0.22
C ARG A 137 7.14 -8.41 1.57
N TYR A 138 5.90 -8.80 1.79
CA TYR A 138 5.55 -9.65 2.91
C TYR A 138 5.32 -11.08 2.47
N PRO A 139 5.62 -12.06 3.34
CA PRO A 139 5.22 -13.43 3.07
C PRO A 139 3.69 -13.49 2.98
N LEU A 140 3.19 -13.92 1.84
CA LEU A 140 1.79 -14.27 1.68
C LEU A 140 1.58 -15.67 2.27
N TYR A 141 0.49 -15.86 2.98
CA TYR A 141 0.10 -17.15 3.57
C TYR A 141 -1.06 -17.76 2.79
N PRO A 142 -1.23 -19.09 2.77
CA PRO A 142 -2.46 -19.69 2.24
C PRO A 142 -3.68 -19.09 2.94
N CYS A 143 -4.69 -18.70 2.16
CA CYS A 143 -5.95 -18.19 2.70
C CYS A 143 -6.78 -19.35 3.26
N THR A 144 -7.45 -19.10 4.38
CA THR A 144 -8.48 -20.01 4.93
C THR A 144 -9.83 -19.31 4.96
N TYR A 145 -10.91 -20.10 5.00
CA TYR A 145 -12.28 -19.62 5.10
C TYR A 145 -12.45 -18.66 6.28
N LYS A 146 -11.95 -19.05 7.46
CA LYS A 146 -12.00 -18.25 8.67
C LYS A 146 -11.23 -16.95 8.53
N PHE A 147 -10.03 -16.98 7.95
CA PHE A 147 -9.26 -15.76 7.75
C PHE A 147 -9.94 -14.81 6.76
N MET A 148 -10.51 -15.35 5.67
CA MET A 148 -11.24 -14.55 4.69
C MET A 148 -12.48 -13.90 5.29
N ASP A 149 -13.23 -14.63 6.13
CA ASP A 149 -14.37 -14.09 6.87
C ASP A 149 -13.95 -12.93 7.79
N GLU A 150 -12.90 -13.10 8.58
CA GLU A 150 -12.36 -12.03 9.44
C GLU A 150 -11.81 -10.83 8.65
N ALA A 151 -11.11 -11.07 7.54
CA ALA A 151 -10.63 -10.01 6.66
C ALA A 151 -11.80 -9.23 6.01
N THR A 152 -12.90 -9.92 5.69
CA THR A 152 -14.11 -9.30 5.15
C THR A 152 -14.79 -8.40 6.18
N LYS A 153 -14.81 -8.81 7.46
CA LYS A 153 -15.29 -7.96 8.58
C LYS A 153 -14.48 -6.67 8.75
N ILE A 154 -13.20 -6.66 8.34
CA ILE A 154 -12.38 -5.43 8.29
C ILE A 154 -12.73 -4.59 7.07
N LEU A 155 -12.92 -5.22 5.91
CA LEU A 155 -13.22 -4.54 4.65
C LEU A 155 -14.57 -3.81 4.69
N ILE A 156 -15.64 -4.45 5.18
CA ILE A 156 -17.00 -3.91 5.11
C ILE A 156 -17.09 -2.50 5.73
N PRO A 157 -16.66 -2.25 6.98
CA PRO A 157 -16.67 -0.91 7.55
C PRO A 157 -15.83 0.11 6.75
N CYS A 158 -14.73 -0.33 6.15
CA CYS A 158 -13.91 0.52 5.29
C CYS A 158 -14.68 0.94 4.02
N LEU A 159 -15.45 0.03 3.41
CA LEU A 159 -16.28 0.34 2.25
C LEU A 159 -17.41 1.30 2.59
N PHE A 160 -18.09 1.12 3.73
CA PHE A 160 -19.06 2.11 4.21
C PHE A 160 -18.44 3.50 4.32
N LYS A 161 -17.28 3.60 4.99
CA LYS A 161 -16.62 4.90 5.17
C LYS A 161 -16.13 5.50 3.85
N PHE A 162 -15.60 4.68 2.96
CA PHE A 162 -15.21 5.06 1.61
C PHE A 162 -16.41 5.64 0.85
N SER A 163 -17.52 4.89 0.76
CA SER A 163 -18.70 5.29 0.00
C SER A 163 -19.33 6.56 0.56
N GLU A 164 -19.43 6.71 1.89
CA GLU A 164 -19.93 7.93 2.52
C GLU A 164 -19.05 9.16 2.26
N THR A 165 -17.73 8.96 2.14
CA THR A 165 -16.79 10.07 1.95
C THR A 165 -16.72 10.49 0.48
N VAL A 166 -16.77 9.53 -0.44
CA VAL A 166 -16.63 9.77 -1.87
C VAL A 166 -17.97 10.18 -2.51
N PHE A 167 -19.08 9.57 -2.11
CA PHE A 167 -20.39 9.73 -2.77
C PHE A 167 -21.41 10.39 -1.83
N PRO A 168 -21.71 11.69 -2.01
CA PRO A 168 -22.71 12.38 -1.20
C PRO A 168 -24.07 11.68 -1.17
N GLY A 169 -24.56 11.20 -2.32
CA GLY A 169 -25.84 10.48 -2.41
C GLY A 169 -25.87 9.19 -1.59
N PHE A 170 -24.73 8.50 -1.42
CA PHE A 170 -24.67 7.32 -0.56
C PHE A 170 -24.95 7.68 0.91
N ARG A 171 -24.53 8.86 1.38
CA ARG A 171 -24.76 9.28 2.78
C ARG A 171 -26.24 9.43 3.11
N GLU A 172 -27.03 9.81 2.11
CA GLU A 172 -28.47 10.10 2.23
C GLU A 172 -29.34 8.84 2.23
N LEU A 173 -28.79 7.71 1.78
CA LEU A 173 -29.49 6.42 1.75
C LEU A 173 -29.82 5.90 3.16
N ALA A 174 -30.91 5.15 3.25
CA ALA A 174 -31.25 4.40 4.45
C ALA A 174 -30.21 3.29 4.73
N HIS A 175 -30.11 2.85 5.97
CA HIS A 175 -29.06 1.91 6.38
C HIS A 175 -29.14 0.55 5.65
N ASP A 176 -30.35 0.05 5.42
CA ASP A 176 -30.63 -1.17 4.67
C ASP A 176 -30.26 -1.06 3.19
N GLU A 177 -30.52 0.10 2.57
CA GLU A 177 -30.09 0.41 1.20
C GLU A 177 -28.58 0.46 1.09
N LYS A 178 -27.90 1.14 2.03
CA LYS A 178 -26.43 1.16 2.10
C LYS A 178 -25.87 -0.26 2.20
N TRP A 179 -26.44 -1.08 3.09
CA TRP A 179 -26.02 -2.47 3.26
C TRP A 179 -26.21 -3.31 2.00
N LEU A 180 -27.35 -3.16 1.32
CA LEU A 180 -27.62 -3.84 0.06
C LEU A 180 -26.57 -3.50 -1.00
N LEU A 181 -26.23 -2.22 -1.14
CA LEU A 181 -25.19 -1.77 -2.07
C LEU A 181 -23.82 -2.34 -1.72
N ILE A 182 -23.39 -2.21 -0.46
CA ILE A 182 -22.08 -2.72 -0.01
C ILE A 182 -21.98 -4.23 -0.22
N ARG A 183 -22.99 -5.00 0.18
CA ARG A 183 -22.99 -6.47 0.03
C ARG A 183 -22.86 -6.91 -1.43
N ASN A 184 -23.52 -6.21 -2.35
CA ASN A 184 -23.44 -6.54 -3.78
C ASN A 184 -22.10 -6.10 -4.40
N TYR A 185 -21.51 -5.02 -3.87
CA TYR A 185 -20.30 -4.41 -4.39
C TYR A 185 -19.01 -5.03 -3.85
N GLU A 186 -18.99 -5.51 -2.60
CA GLU A 186 -17.77 -5.98 -1.90
C GLU A 186 -17.01 -7.07 -2.66
N THR A 187 -17.73 -7.97 -3.32
CA THR A 187 -17.15 -9.08 -4.09
C THR A 187 -16.42 -8.54 -5.32
N MET A 188 -17.06 -7.62 -6.03
CA MET A 188 -16.47 -6.98 -7.21
C MET A 188 -15.25 -6.12 -6.81
N PHE A 189 -15.38 -5.32 -5.76
CA PHE A 189 -14.29 -4.54 -5.19
C PHE A 189 -13.07 -5.42 -4.88
N ASN A 190 -13.29 -6.53 -4.16
CA ASN A 190 -12.21 -7.45 -3.80
C ASN A 190 -11.49 -8.01 -5.02
N PHE A 191 -12.19 -8.34 -6.10
CA PHE A 191 -11.54 -8.86 -7.30
C PHE A 191 -10.75 -7.79 -8.05
N ILE A 192 -11.30 -6.60 -8.27
CA ILE A 192 -10.57 -5.53 -8.96
C ILE A 192 -9.34 -5.10 -8.14
N ASP A 193 -9.51 -4.90 -6.83
CA ASP A 193 -8.41 -4.56 -5.94
C ASP A 193 -7.34 -5.66 -5.88
N ALA A 194 -7.75 -6.93 -5.78
CA ALA A 194 -6.82 -8.06 -5.77
C ALA A 194 -6.01 -8.14 -7.07
N GLU A 195 -6.65 -7.97 -8.23
CA GLU A 195 -5.96 -8.01 -9.52
C GLU A 195 -4.96 -6.86 -9.69
N LEU A 196 -5.30 -5.65 -9.26
CA LEU A 196 -4.36 -4.54 -9.23
C LEU A 196 -3.14 -4.85 -8.35
N ARG A 197 -3.36 -5.47 -7.18
CA ARG A 197 -2.27 -5.88 -6.29
C ARG A 197 -1.42 -7.01 -6.89
N ILE A 198 -2.04 -7.97 -7.58
CA ILE A 198 -1.33 -9.04 -8.29
C ILE A 198 -0.44 -8.46 -9.39
N LEU A 199 -0.99 -7.58 -10.22
CA LEU A 199 -0.23 -6.95 -11.32
C LEU A 199 0.96 -6.16 -10.79
N ARG A 200 0.79 -5.39 -9.72
CA ARG A 200 1.88 -4.62 -9.09
C ARG A 200 2.94 -5.51 -8.43
N THR A 201 2.53 -6.63 -7.83
CA THR A 201 3.44 -7.47 -7.03
C THR A 201 4.13 -8.56 -7.84
N PHE A 202 3.41 -9.17 -8.79
CA PHE A 202 3.84 -10.36 -9.54
C PHE A 202 3.85 -10.16 -11.05
N GLY A 203 3.38 -9.02 -11.55
CA GLY A 203 3.29 -8.74 -12.98
C GLY A 203 2.15 -9.50 -13.68
N LYS A 204 2.15 -9.42 -15.01
CA LYS A 204 1.07 -9.90 -15.90
C LYS A 204 0.88 -11.43 -15.95
N ALA A 205 1.84 -12.21 -15.44
CA ALA A 205 1.88 -13.67 -15.64
C ALA A 205 1.55 -14.50 -14.39
N SER A 206 0.90 -13.91 -13.37
CA SER A 206 0.62 -14.62 -12.12
C SER A 206 -0.67 -15.45 -12.17
N ASP A 207 -0.55 -16.73 -11.81
CA ASP A 207 -1.66 -17.66 -11.57
C ASP A 207 -2.26 -17.53 -10.17
N LYS A 208 -1.62 -16.75 -9.28
CA LYS A 208 -2.05 -16.56 -7.90
C LYS A 208 -3.28 -15.65 -7.83
N LEU A 209 -4.08 -15.92 -6.82
CA LEU A 209 -5.17 -15.07 -6.34
C LEU A 209 -4.77 -14.49 -5.00
N ILE A 210 -5.00 -13.20 -4.78
CA ILE A 210 -4.58 -12.50 -3.55
C ILE A 210 -5.81 -11.85 -2.93
N PRO A 211 -6.71 -12.65 -2.32
CA PRO A 211 -8.01 -12.14 -1.87
C PRO A 211 -7.91 -11.15 -0.70
N THR A 212 -6.76 -11.12 0.00
CA THR A 212 -6.46 -10.23 1.12
C THR A 212 -5.03 -9.71 1.00
N TYR A 213 -4.62 -8.72 1.78
CA TYR A 213 -3.23 -8.20 1.76
C TYR A 213 -2.19 -9.20 2.27
N THR A 214 -2.62 -10.21 3.04
CA THR A 214 -1.71 -11.16 3.69
C THR A 214 -1.86 -12.60 3.20
N THR A 215 -2.76 -12.85 2.24
CA THR A 215 -3.03 -14.22 1.79
C THR A 215 -2.97 -14.41 0.29
N PHE A 216 -2.72 -15.64 -0.11
CA PHE A 216 -2.94 -16.11 -1.47
C PHE A 216 -3.83 -17.36 -1.51
N ILE A 217 -4.42 -17.60 -2.67
CA ILE A 217 -5.10 -18.85 -3.04
C ILE A 217 -4.50 -19.34 -4.36
N THR A 218 -4.29 -20.65 -4.47
CA THR A 218 -3.97 -21.33 -5.74
C THR A 218 -5.11 -22.28 -6.09
N LEU A 219 -5.29 -22.56 -7.39
CA LEU A 219 -6.33 -23.48 -7.86
C LEU A 219 -6.13 -24.91 -7.34
N ASP A 220 -4.87 -25.31 -7.15
CA ASP A 220 -4.50 -26.62 -6.61
C ASP A 220 -4.68 -26.69 -5.09
N GLY A 221 -4.51 -25.56 -4.38
CA GLY A 221 -4.62 -25.46 -2.91
C GLY A 221 -6.01 -25.14 -2.39
N LEU A 222 -7.07 -25.24 -3.20
CA LEU A 222 -8.42 -24.86 -2.78
C LEU A 222 -8.99 -25.71 -1.64
N ALA A 223 -8.55 -26.96 -1.50
CA ALA A 223 -8.95 -27.81 -0.39
C ALA A 223 -8.50 -27.24 0.97
N ASP A 224 -7.34 -26.58 1.00
CA ASP A 224 -6.75 -25.99 2.20
C ASP A 224 -7.49 -24.72 2.68
N PHE A 225 -8.42 -24.21 1.87
CA PHE A 225 -9.26 -23.07 2.24
C PHE A 225 -10.34 -23.47 3.27
N PHE A 226 -10.90 -24.67 3.17
CA PHE A 226 -12.07 -25.09 3.96
C PHE A 226 -11.86 -25.82 5.31
N PRO A 227 -10.64 -26.14 5.81
CA PRO A 227 -10.49 -26.88 7.07
C PRO A 227 -11.18 -26.22 8.26
N GLU A 228 -11.24 -24.88 8.28
CA GLU A 228 -11.85 -24.09 9.34
C GLU A 228 -13.30 -23.68 9.05
N CYS A 229 -13.93 -24.22 8.00
CA CYS A 229 -15.33 -23.95 7.69
C CYS A 229 -16.25 -24.57 8.76
N PRO A 230 -17.21 -23.83 9.34
CA PRO A 230 -18.12 -24.37 10.36
C PRO A 230 -18.97 -25.54 9.87
N ASP A 231 -19.35 -25.54 8.58
CA ASP A 231 -20.09 -26.63 7.95
C ASP A 231 -19.17 -27.47 7.06
N GLN A 232 -18.91 -28.71 7.48
CA GLN A 232 -18.02 -29.64 6.78
C GLN A 232 -18.77 -30.61 5.85
N ARG A 233 -20.11 -30.58 5.81
CA ARG A 233 -20.91 -31.62 5.11
C ARG A 233 -20.72 -31.62 3.59
N ASN A 234 -20.45 -30.46 3.00
CA ASN A 234 -20.43 -30.27 1.55
C ASN A 234 -19.10 -29.70 1.02
N VAL A 235 -17.98 -29.88 1.74
CA VAL A 235 -16.70 -29.26 1.39
C VAL A 235 -16.22 -29.64 -0.01
N ALA A 236 -16.35 -30.92 -0.40
CA ALA A 236 -15.95 -31.35 -1.75
C ALA A 236 -16.71 -30.59 -2.85
N THR A 237 -18.03 -30.43 -2.67
CA THR A 237 -18.88 -29.64 -3.58
C THR A 237 -18.48 -28.17 -3.56
N ALA A 238 -18.25 -27.59 -2.38
CA ALA A 238 -17.82 -26.19 -2.23
C ALA A 238 -16.46 -25.91 -2.90
N VAL A 239 -15.48 -26.81 -2.75
CA VAL A 239 -14.17 -26.74 -3.41
C VAL A 239 -14.35 -26.74 -4.93
N LYS A 240 -15.19 -27.65 -5.45
CA LYS A 240 -15.46 -27.72 -6.89
C LYS A 240 -16.14 -26.45 -7.39
N THR A 241 -17.19 -25.98 -6.72
CA THR A 241 -17.91 -24.75 -7.08
C THR A 241 -16.99 -23.53 -7.06
N LEU A 242 -16.15 -23.39 -6.02
CA LEU A 242 -15.18 -22.30 -5.95
C LEU A 242 -14.14 -22.38 -7.07
N ARG A 243 -13.66 -23.58 -7.40
CA ARG A 243 -12.73 -23.78 -8.54
C ARG A 243 -13.37 -23.34 -9.86
N ASP A 244 -14.58 -23.82 -10.14
CA ASP A 244 -15.30 -23.51 -11.38
C ASP A 244 -15.54 -21.99 -11.49
N PHE A 245 -15.97 -21.37 -10.38
CA PHE A 245 -16.14 -19.93 -10.29
C PHE A 245 -14.84 -19.15 -10.58
N LEU A 246 -13.73 -19.55 -9.97
CA LEU A 246 -12.44 -18.86 -10.16
C LEU A 246 -11.92 -19.00 -11.59
N LEU A 247 -12.05 -20.17 -12.20
CA LEU A 247 -11.65 -20.40 -13.59
C LEU A 247 -12.48 -19.56 -14.57
N GLU A 248 -13.80 -19.53 -14.39
CA GLU A 248 -14.70 -18.82 -15.29
C GLU A 248 -14.59 -17.30 -15.12
N ASN A 249 -14.69 -16.81 -13.90
CA ASN A 249 -14.85 -15.38 -13.64
C ASN A 249 -13.50 -14.66 -13.55
N ILE A 250 -12.54 -15.20 -12.80
CA ILE A 250 -11.23 -14.55 -12.63
C ILE A 250 -10.38 -14.73 -13.86
N GLY A 251 -10.39 -15.91 -14.48
CA GLY A 251 -9.71 -16.12 -15.75
C GLY A 251 -10.17 -15.10 -16.81
N ARG A 252 -11.48 -14.84 -16.89
CA ARG A 252 -12.04 -13.83 -17.78
C ARG A 252 -11.65 -12.41 -17.36
N LEU A 253 -11.75 -12.06 -16.08
CA LEU A 253 -11.37 -10.74 -15.56
C LEU A 253 -9.89 -10.43 -15.85
N LYS A 254 -8.98 -11.34 -15.50
CA LYS A 254 -7.53 -11.22 -15.78
C LYS A 254 -7.29 -10.98 -17.26
N LYS A 255 -7.93 -11.77 -18.14
CA LYS A 255 -7.79 -11.60 -19.58
C LYS A 255 -8.26 -10.22 -20.05
N GLN A 256 -9.36 -9.70 -19.51
CA GLN A 256 -9.86 -8.37 -19.84
C GLN A 256 -8.92 -7.26 -19.36
N ILE A 257 -8.46 -7.34 -18.11
CA ILE A 257 -7.51 -6.36 -17.56
C ILE A 257 -6.20 -6.35 -18.36
N LEU A 258 -5.68 -7.51 -18.73
CA LEU A 258 -4.46 -7.62 -19.55
C LEU A 258 -4.64 -7.07 -20.98
N LEU A 259 -5.84 -7.23 -21.54
CA LEU A 259 -6.16 -6.74 -22.89
C LEU A 259 -6.35 -5.23 -22.91
N VAL A 260 -7.06 -4.68 -21.92
CA VAL A 260 -7.35 -3.25 -21.80
C VAL A 260 -6.11 -2.48 -21.33
N ASP A 261 -5.30 -3.10 -20.46
CA ASP A 261 -4.16 -2.49 -19.77
C ASP A 261 -4.53 -1.14 -19.12
N PRO A 262 -5.57 -1.11 -18.26
CA PRO A 262 -6.12 0.15 -17.80
C PRO A 262 -5.10 0.93 -16.97
N THR A 263 -5.10 2.23 -17.18
CA THR A 263 -4.33 3.18 -16.39
C THR A 263 -4.78 3.17 -14.92
N GLU A 264 -3.93 3.68 -14.02
CA GLU A 264 -4.30 3.90 -12.61
C GLU A 264 -5.63 4.66 -12.49
N GLU A 265 -5.83 5.70 -13.29
CA GLU A 265 -7.03 6.52 -13.26
C GLU A 265 -8.28 5.74 -13.67
N GLU A 266 -8.19 4.92 -14.72
CA GLU A 266 -9.28 4.04 -15.16
C GLU A 266 -9.61 2.97 -14.11
N PHE A 267 -8.60 2.42 -13.42
CA PHE A 267 -8.83 1.52 -12.29
C PHE A 267 -9.58 2.20 -11.14
N HIS A 268 -9.19 3.43 -10.78
CA HIS A 268 -9.91 4.20 -9.77
C HIS A 268 -11.34 4.48 -10.22
N ALA A 269 -11.56 4.78 -11.49
CA ALA A 269 -12.90 4.98 -12.06
C ALA A 269 -13.76 3.70 -12.05
N MET A 270 -13.15 2.51 -12.22
CA MET A 270 -13.87 1.23 -12.13
C MET A 270 -14.25 0.87 -10.69
N ILE A 271 -13.42 1.28 -9.73
CA ILE A 271 -13.69 1.08 -8.31
C ILE A 271 -14.75 2.07 -7.83
N GLY A 272 -14.64 3.36 -8.16
CA GLY A 272 -15.61 4.38 -7.73
C GLY A 272 -17.00 4.16 -8.30
#